data_AF-A0A2D9I8J7-F1
#
_entry.id   AF-A0A2D9I8J7-F1
#
_cell.length_a   1.000
_cell.length_b   1.000
_cell.length_c   1.000
_cell.angle_alpha   90.00
_cell.angle_beta   90.00
_cell.angle_gamma   90.00
#
_symmetry.space_group_name_H-M   'P 1'
#
loop_
_entity.id
_entity.type
_entity.pdbx_description
1 polymer ?
#
loop_
_entity_poly.entity_id
_entity_poly.type
_entity_poly.pdbx_seq_one_letter_code
_entity_poly.pdbx_strand_id
1 'polypeptide(L)'
;PPNKTTLYIALLFILIFSMKVIDNSPHSYSWWSYRAGARKNNKGWRIDYNMVSKSLGKNIKNAYLIPKAVHSDHCPVALELMV
;
A
#
# COMPACT_ATOMS: atom_id res chain seq x y z
N PRO A 1 -11.04 17.27 -27.03
CA PRO A 1 -11.31 16.17 -26.07
C PRO A 1 -10.01 15.55 -25.55
N PRO A 2 -9.74 15.57 -24.23
CA PRO A 2 -8.54 14.94 -23.70
C PRO A 2 -8.54 13.45 -24.06
N ASN A 3 -7.41 12.95 -24.58
CA ASN A 3 -7.27 11.54 -24.92
C ASN A 3 -7.36 10.70 -23.62
N LYS A 4 -7.89 9.47 -23.74
CA LYS A 4 -8.11 8.59 -22.58
C LYS A 4 -6.84 8.45 -21.72
N THR A 5 -5.67 8.39 -22.34
CA THR A 5 -4.36 8.35 -21.68
C THR A 5 -4.12 9.52 -20.73
N THR A 6 -4.43 10.75 -21.14
CA THR A 6 -4.30 11.94 -20.27
C THR A 6 -5.25 11.87 -19.09
N LEU A 7 -6.47 11.34 -19.29
CA LEU A 7 -7.44 11.19 -18.21
C LEU A 7 -7.00 10.16 -17.17
N TYR A 8 -6.46 9.02 -17.60
CA TYR A 8 -5.91 7.99 -16.70
C TYR A 8 -4.67 8.49 -15.95
N ILE A 9 -3.76 9.19 -16.64
CA ILE A 9 -2.58 9.80 -16.03
C ILE A 9 -3.01 10.89 -15.02
N ALA A 10 -4.00 11.72 -15.33
CA ALA A 10 -4.55 12.71 -14.40
C ALA A 10 -5.25 12.07 -13.19
N LEU A 11 -5.97 10.96 -13.38
CA LEU A 11 -6.57 10.19 -12.28
C LEU A 11 -5.50 9.66 -11.32
N LEU A 12 -4.39 9.16 -11.87
CA LEU A 12 -3.23 8.69 -11.12
C LEU A 12 -2.57 9.83 -10.32
N PHE A 13 -2.53 11.06 -10.84
CA PHE A 13 -1.99 12.22 -10.10
C PHE A 13 -2.86 12.68 -8.92
N ILE A 14 -4.13 12.27 -8.87
CA ILE A 14 -5.03 12.62 -7.75
C ILE A 14 -4.87 11.63 -6.58
N LEU A 15 -4.34 10.43 -6.85
CA LEU A 15 -4.20 9.37 -5.86
C LEU A 15 -2.80 9.35 -5.24
N ILE A 16 -2.76 9.26 -3.91
CA ILE A 16 -1.53 9.20 -3.12
C ILE A 16 -1.48 7.85 -2.42
N PHE A 17 -0.32 7.20 -2.47
CA PHE A 17 -0.05 5.98 -1.70
C PHE A 17 0.10 6.32 -0.22
N SER A 18 -0.91 6.02 0.59
CA SER A 18 -0.95 6.36 2.03
C SER A 18 0.28 5.85 2.79
N MET A 19 0.69 4.60 2.56
CA MET A 19 1.90 4.03 3.16
C MET A 19 3.15 4.82 2.82
N LYS A 20 3.33 5.31 1.59
CA LYS A 20 4.53 6.08 1.23
C LYS A 20 4.62 7.42 1.98
N VAL A 21 3.49 7.92 2.47
CA VAL A 21 3.43 9.15 3.29
C VAL A 21 3.83 8.88 4.74
N ILE A 22 3.46 7.73 5.30
CA ILE A 22 3.61 7.43 6.74
C ILE A 22 4.77 6.47 7.05
N ASP A 23 5.00 5.48 6.19
CA ASP A 23 6.05 4.47 6.34
C ASP A 23 6.76 4.17 5.01
N ASN A 24 7.97 4.69 4.89
CA ASN A 24 8.86 4.46 3.75
C ASN A 24 10.03 3.52 4.10
N SER A 25 9.88 2.68 5.13
CA SER A 25 10.90 1.71 5.51
C SER A 25 11.16 0.70 4.37
N PRO A 26 12.44 0.38 4.10
CA PRO A 26 12.78 -0.70 3.20
C PRO A 26 12.37 -2.04 3.80
N HIS A 27 12.13 -3.04 2.95
CA HIS A 27 11.77 -4.41 3.35
C HIS A 27 10.42 -4.58 4.07
N SER A 28 9.54 -3.59 3.95
CA SER A 28 8.14 -3.67 4.35
C SER A 28 7.31 -4.26 3.21
N TYR A 29 6.97 -5.54 3.34
CA TYR A 29 6.28 -6.32 2.31
C TYR A 29 4.88 -6.72 2.75
N SER A 30 3.97 -6.81 1.79
CA SER A 30 2.59 -7.27 2.01
C SER A 30 2.38 -8.70 1.53
N TRP A 31 3.31 -9.23 0.73
CA TRP A 31 3.22 -10.54 0.12
C TRP A 31 4.54 -11.31 0.19
N TRP A 32 4.45 -12.63 0.37
CA TRP A 32 5.59 -13.55 0.30
C TRP A 32 5.17 -14.86 -0.37
N SER A 33 6.05 -15.41 -1.22
CA SER A 33 5.85 -16.75 -1.76
C SER A 33 5.78 -17.80 -0.65
N TYR A 34 4.94 -18.83 -0.83
CA TYR A 34 4.96 -20.02 0.03
C TYR A 34 6.26 -20.84 -0.10
N ARG A 35 7.07 -20.59 -1.13
CA ARG A 35 8.30 -21.35 -1.39
C ARG A 35 9.46 -20.83 -0.54
N ALA A 36 10.42 -21.72 -0.26
CA ALA A 36 11.73 -21.38 0.33
C ALA A 36 11.68 -20.54 1.62
N GLY A 37 10.60 -20.67 2.41
CA GLY A 37 10.42 -19.93 3.66
C GLY A 37 10.49 -18.40 3.48
N ALA A 38 10.02 -17.88 2.34
CA ALA A 38 10.21 -16.48 1.97
C ALA A 38 9.70 -15.50 3.04
N ARG A 39 8.55 -15.80 3.68
CA ARG A 39 8.01 -14.99 4.79
C ARG A 39 8.92 -14.98 6.02
N LYS A 40 9.46 -16.13 6.40
CA LYS A 40 10.42 -16.25 7.52
C LYS A 40 11.72 -15.48 7.24
N ASN A 41 12.17 -15.47 6.00
CA ASN A 41 13.39 -14.79 5.55
C ASN A 41 13.15 -13.34 5.10
N ASN A 42 11.93 -12.83 5.27
CA ASN A 42 11.46 -11.53 4.78
C ASN A 42 11.85 -11.22 3.32
N LYS A 43 11.72 -12.20 2.41
CA LYS A 43 11.94 -12.03 0.97
C LYS A 43 10.60 -11.85 0.28
N GLY A 44 10.07 -10.64 0.33
CA GLY A 44 8.71 -10.33 -0.11
C GLY A 44 8.63 -9.22 -1.14
N TRP A 45 7.38 -8.90 -1.51
CA TRP A 45 7.04 -7.79 -2.39
C TRP A 45 5.98 -6.93 -1.67
N ARG A 46 5.99 -5.62 -1.93
CA ARG A 46 4.93 -4.72 -1.50
C ARG A 46 4.01 -4.50 -2.69
N ILE A 47 2.86 -5.18 -2.69
CA ILE A 47 1.94 -5.19 -3.84
C ILE A 47 0.50 -4.83 -3.46
N ASP A 48 0.22 -4.70 -2.17
CA ASP A 48 -1.08 -4.29 -1.65
C ASP A 48 -1.00 -2.84 -1.16
N TYR A 49 -1.93 -1.99 -1.59
CA TYR A 49 -1.86 -0.55 -1.36
C TYR A 49 -3.23 0.06 -1.06
N ASN A 50 -3.27 0.91 -0.03
CA ASN A 50 -4.37 1.86 0.16
C ASN A 50 -4.02 3.18 -0.53
N MET A 51 -4.74 3.49 -1.60
CA MET A 51 -4.66 4.78 -2.30
C MET A 51 -5.77 5.70 -1.82
N VAL A 52 -5.44 6.97 -1.54
CA VAL A 52 -6.43 7.98 -1.18
C VAL A 52 -6.39 9.14 -2.16
N SER A 53 -7.51 9.83 -2.32
CA SER A 53 -7.52 11.10 -3.05
C SER A 53 -6.69 12.15 -2.32
N LYS A 54 -6.14 13.11 -3.06
CA LYS A 54 -5.36 14.22 -2.51
C LYS A 54 -6.11 15.01 -1.43
N SER A 55 -7.42 15.18 -1.58
CA SER A 55 -8.25 15.88 -0.59
C SER A 55 -8.40 15.11 0.72
N LEU A 56 -8.40 13.78 0.68
CA LEU A 56 -8.47 12.91 1.86
C LEU A 56 -7.10 12.66 2.50
N GLY A 57 -6.01 12.96 1.79
CA GLY A 57 -4.64 12.77 2.29
C GLY A 57 -4.37 13.46 3.63
N LYS A 58 -4.96 14.63 3.87
CA LYS A 58 -4.85 15.36 5.14
C LYS A 58 -5.53 14.67 6.33
N ASN A 59 -6.45 13.74 6.07
CA ASN A 59 -7.15 12.97 7.07
C ASN A 59 -6.44 11.66 7.40
N ILE A 60 -5.32 11.32 6.75
CA ILE A 60 -4.57 10.10 7.09
C ILE A 60 -4.01 10.26 8.51
N LYS A 61 -4.45 9.38 9.41
CA LYS A 61 -3.89 9.27 10.77
C LYS A 61 -2.70 8.33 10.79
N ASN A 62 -2.82 7.17 10.16
CA ASN A 62 -1.78 6.15 10.13
C ASN A 62 -1.97 5.20 8.94
N ALA A 63 -0.89 4.57 8.47
CA ALA A 63 -0.95 3.53 7.46
C ALA A 63 0.18 2.51 7.71
N TYR A 64 -0.15 1.22 7.83
CA TYR A 64 0.81 0.20 8.27
C TYR A 64 0.44 -1.20 7.78
N LEU A 65 1.43 -2.11 7.82
CA LEU A 65 1.26 -3.53 7.50
C LEU A 65 1.06 -4.36 8.77
N ILE A 66 0.33 -5.47 8.67
CA ILE A 66 0.13 -6.41 9.78
C ILE A 66 0.79 -7.77 9.45
N PRO A 67 2.13 -7.85 9.34
CA PRO A 67 2.84 -9.03 8.85
C PRO A 67 2.72 -10.24 9.78
N LYS A 68 2.28 -10.05 11.03
CA LYS A 68 2.05 -11.13 11.99
C LYS A 68 0.72 -11.87 11.78
N ALA A 69 -0.21 -11.32 11.01
CA ALA A 69 -1.45 -12.01 10.65
C ALA A 69 -1.19 -13.02 9.52
N VAL A 70 -1.14 -14.31 9.86
CA VAL A 70 -0.78 -15.41 8.94
C VAL A 70 -2.02 -16.21 8.56
N HIS A 71 -2.79 -15.68 7.60
CA HIS A 71 -3.98 -16.35 7.07
C HIS A 71 -3.93 -16.52 5.53
N SER A 72 -2.92 -15.94 4.89
CA SER A 72 -2.68 -15.92 3.44
C SER A 72 -1.17 -15.71 3.18
N ASP A 73 -0.73 -15.89 1.93
CA ASP A 73 0.55 -15.41 1.39
C ASP A 73 0.67 -13.89 1.41
N HIS A 74 -0.46 -13.19 1.56
CA HIS A 74 -0.53 -11.77 1.87
C HIS A 74 -0.68 -11.50 3.38
N CYS A 75 -0.32 -10.30 3.81
CA CYS A 75 -0.74 -9.73 5.08
C CYS A 75 -1.62 -8.49 4.87
N PRO A 76 -2.51 -8.16 5.82
CA PRO A 76 -3.35 -6.97 5.73
C PRO A 76 -2.55 -5.67 5.63
N VAL A 77 -3.08 -4.70 4.87
CA VAL A 77 -2.63 -3.32 4.80
C VAL A 77 -3.69 -2.42 5.42
N ALA A 78 -3.36 -1.76 6.53
CA ALA A 78 -4.29 -0.92 7.27
C ALA A 78 -4.11 0.56 6.91
N LEU A 79 -5.22 1.30 6.93
CA LEU A 79 -5.28 2.74 6.82
C LEU A 79 -6.25 3.27 7.88
N GLU A 80 -5.78 4.18 8.72
CA GLU A 80 -6.59 4.89 9.70
C GLU A 80 -6.81 6.33 9.25
N LEU A 81 -8.05 6.81 9.35
CA LEU A 81 -8.42 8.19 9.04
C LEU A 81 -8.84 8.93 10.31
N MET A 82 -8.55 10.23 10.38
CA MET A 82 -9.14 11.17 11.33
C MET A 82 -10.54 11.54 10.83
N VAL A 83 -11.55 11.12 11.57
CA VAL A 83 -12.97 11.42 11.33
C VAL A 83 -13.37 12.61 12.20
#